data_AF-A0A399R9C6-F1
#
_entry.id   AF-A0A399R9C6-F1
#
_cell.length_a   1.000
_cell.length_b   1.000
_cell.length_c   1.000
_cell.angle_alpha   90.00
_cell.angle_beta   90.00
_cell.angle_gamma   90.00
#
_symmetry.space_group_name_H-M   'P 1'
#
loop_
_entity.id
_entity.type
_entity.pdbx_description
1 polymer ?
#
loop_
_entity_poly.entity_id
_entity_poly.type
_entity_poly.pdbx_seq_one_letter_code
_entity_poly.pdbx_strand_id
1 'polypeptide(L)'
;MSNENHNAIWVNDLDGYVYIDSSDYEREAEVEARHAALRDIGEISLCNGKAISSELLDERGIEPHEWKWAFHEAERTLGRSSSDKELEKALVQALISLGRRYAVRRYAKWEKIPVSSAQTATLPMGLVALLHQFLSGQGFKNSEQFNPSIRQSLLEAAALEDVTAYHRTSIVQNLIHEIAGKSGVSQPRECLDREATRTMLSLARLHFSVLELKVDSFAHLSKLFTAYRKARHSEGFRQFDDSKITGKPIRNWRLRHLRPLSAFMPFSIRYGIERGIKHIEADLKLTRDIATNELALAQAGILLMRKTVYWYAGERMRNKAR
;
A
#
# COMPACT_ATOMS: atom_id res chain seq x y z
N MET A 1 -32.12 -31.35 18.12
CA MET A 1 -31.91 -32.34 17.06
C MET A 1 -30.42 -32.44 16.80
N SER A 2 -29.73 -33.28 17.56
CA SER A 2 -28.35 -33.68 17.32
C SER A 2 -28.38 -34.88 16.37
N ASN A 3 -27.82 -34.73 15.17
CA ASN A 3 -27.42 -35.87 14.36
C ASN A 3 -26.11 -36.39 14.96
N GLU A 4 -26.20 -37.34 15.89
CA GLU A 4 -25.06 -38.16 16.28
C GLU A 4 -24.92 -39.25 15.21
N ASN A 5 -23.97 -39.05 14.31
CA ASN A 5 -23.52 -40.10 13.38
C ASN A 5 -22.83 -41.19 14.21
N HIS A 6 -23.56 -42.25 14.54
CA HIS A 6 -23.04 -43.42 15.23
C HIS A 6 -22.28 -44.33 14.26
N ASN A 7 -20.94 -44.17 14.18
CA ASN A 7 -20.04 -45.13 13.55
C ASN A 7 -19.70 -46.26 14.54
N ALA A 8 -20.67 -47.13 14.82
CA ALA A 8 -20.46 -48.33 15.63
C ALA A 8 -20.68 -49.58 14.79
N ILE A 9 -19.70 -50.48 14.77
CA ILE A 9 -19.78 -51.77 14.08
C ILE A 9 -19.89 -52.87 15.13
N TRP A 10 -20.89 -53.74 14.99
CA TRP A 10 -21.04 -54.94 15.81
C TRP A 10 -20.02 -55.99 15.39
N VAL A 11 -19.22 -56.50 16.33
CA VAL A 11 -18.22 -57.54 16.07
C VAL A 11 -18.59 -58.79 16.86
N ASN A 12 -19.06 -59.82 16.14
CA ASN A 12 -19.58 -61.07 16.74
C ASN A 12 -18.55 -61.78 17.63
N ASP A 13 -17.27 -61.72 17.28
CA ASP A 13 -16.21 -62.37 18.06
C ASP A 13 -15.95 -61.70 19.42
N LEU A 14 -16.37 -60.44 19.58
CA LEU A 14 -16.25 -59.67 20.81
C LEU A 14 -17.58 -59.54 21.57
N ASP A 15 -18.66 -60.09 21.01
CA ASP A 15 -20.04 -59.98 21.49
C ASP A 15 -20.40 -58.54 21.93
N GLY A 16 -20.02 -57.56 21.10
CA GLY A 16 -20.14 -56.14 21.43
C GLY A 16 -19.97 -55.19 20.25
N TYR A 17 -20.35 -53.92 20.47
CA TYR A 17 -20.11 -52.82 19.53
C TYR A 17 -18.70 -52.27 19.67
N VAL A 18 -17.99 -52.13 18.55
CA VAL A 18 -16.74 -51.37 18.44
C VAL A 18 -17.07 -50.02 17.82
N TYR A 19 -16.74 -48.94 18.52
CA TYR A 19 -16.88 -47.59 18.02
C TYR A 19 -15.66 -47.26 17.15
N ILE A 20 -15.90 -46.96 15.87
CA ILE A 20 -14.85 -46.44 14.98
C ILE A 20 -14.87 -44.94 15.17
N ASP A 21 -13.86 -44.42 15.87
CA ASP A 21 -13.61 -42.98 15.91
C ASP A 21 -13.08 -42.54 14.54
N SER A 22 -13.99 -42.33 13.58
CA SER A 22 -13.65 -41.87 12.23
C SER A 22 -13.07 -40.46 12.24
N SER A 23 -13.21 -39.71 13.35
CA SER A 23 -12.71 -38.34 13.46
C SER A 23 -11.18 -38.28 13.51
N ASP A 24 -10.53 -39.27 14.11
CA ASP A 24 -9.06 -39.37 14.14
C ASP A 24 -8.49 -39.78 12.78
N TYR A 25 -9.13 -40.72 12.08
CA TYR A 25 -8.73 -41.13 10.72
C TYR A 25 -8.92 -40.01 9.68
N GLU A 26 -10.03 -39.29 9.74
CA GLU A 26 -10.28 -38.13 8.88
C GLU A 26 -9.24 -37.03 9.12
N ARG A 27 -8.90 -36.79 10.39
CA ARG A 27 -7.89 -35.79 10.77
C ARG A 27 -6.48 -36.20 10.35
N GLU A 28 -6.11 -37.47 10.48
CA GLU A 28 -4.84 -38.00 9.98
C GLU A 28 -4.75 -37.89 8.46
N ALA A 29 -5.81 -38.25 7.74
CA ALA A 29 -5.88 -38.13 6.28
C ALA A 29 -5.79 -36.67 5.81
N GLU A 30 -6.42 -35.72 6.53
CA GLU A 30 -6.30 -34.29 6.25
C GLU A 30 -4.88 -33.77 6.47
N VAL A 31 -4.22 -34.19 7.55
CA VAL A 31 -2.83 -33.82 7.85
C VAL A 31 -1.89 -34.36 6.77
N GLU A 32 -2.05 -35.63 6.38
CA GLU A 32 -1.24 -36.24 5.34
C GLU A 32 -1.45 -35.57 3.97
N ALA A 33 -2.70 -35.27 3.60
CA ALA A 33 -3.03 -34.54 2.38
C ALA A 33 -2.42 -33.13 2.38
N ARG A 34 -2.43 -32.43 3.52
CA ARG A 34 -1.80 -31.12 3.68
C ARG A 34 -0.28 -31.21 3.50
N HIS A 35 0.38 -32.17 4.15
CA HIS A 35 1.82 -32.39 3.99
C HIS A 35 2.20 -32.78 2.55
N ALA A 36 1.39 -33.60 1.89
CA ALA A 36 1.58 -33.92 0.48
C ALA A 36 1.48 -32.67 -0.40
N ALA A 37 0.49 -31.80 -0.16
CA ALA A 37 0.33 -30.55 -0.89
C ALA A 37 1.47 -29.55 -0.63
N LEU A 38 2.01 -29.49 0.59
CA LEU A 38 3.17 -28.66 0.92
C LEU A 38 4.44 -29.14 0.19
N ARG A 39 4.67 -30.45 0.15
CA ARG A 39 5.78 -31.06 -0.59
C ARG A 39 5.68 -30.82 -2.10
N ASP A 40 4.48 -30.88 -2.65
CA ASP A 40 4.19 -30.55 -4.06
C ASP A 40 4.56 -29.10 -4.41
N ILE A 41 4.29 -28.14 -3.51
CA ILE A 41 4.68 -26.73 -3.70
C ILE A 41 6.19 -26.54 -3.51
N GLY A 42 6.76 -27.14 -2.46
CA GLY A 42 8.20 -27.11 -2.17
C GLY A 42 8.77 -25.72 -1.88
N GLU A 43 9.98 -25.47 -2.39
CA GLU A 43 10.72 -24.21 -2.26
C GLU A 43 10.31 -23.21 -3.35
N ILE A 44 9.85 -22.04 -2.91
CA ILE A 44 9.34 -20.98 -3.79
C ILE A 44 10.46 -19.97 -4.03
N SER A 45 10.96 -19.92 -5.27
CA SER A 45 12.00 -18.97 -5.67
C SER A 45 11.45 -17.55 -5.81
N LEU A 46 12.18 -16.59 -5.24
CA LEU A 46 11.85 -15.16 -5.17
C LEU A 46 12.96 -14.31 -5.80
N CYS A 47 12.70 -13.01 -5.96
CA CYS A 47 13.69 -12.07 -6.48
C CYS A 47 14.95 -12.03 -5.60
N ASN A 48 16.06 -11.68 -6.23
CA ASN A 48 17.38 -11.56 -5.62
C ASN A 48 17.89 -12.88 -4.99
N GLY A 49 17.61 -14.01 -5.65
CA GLY A 49 18.09 -15.34 -5.23
C GLY A 49 17.57 -15.78 -3.85
N LYS A 50 16.45 -15.19 -3.40
CA LYS A 50 15.79 -15.59 -2.16
C LYS A 50 14.83 -16.75 -2.44
N ALA A 51 14.54 -17.52 -1.42
CA ALA A 51 13.51 -18.55 -1.47
C ALA A 51 12.71 -18.56 -0.17
N ILE A 52 11.52 -19.15 -0.21
CA ILE A 52 10.68 -19.42 0.95
C ILE A 52 10.03 -20.79 0.81
N SER A 53 10.09 -21.60 1.86
CA SER A 53 9.42 -22.89 1.86
C SER A 53 7.90 -22.73 1.98
N SER A 54 7.16 -23.63 1.33
CA SER A 54 5.71 -23.76 1.50
C SER A 54 5.32 -24.02 2.96
N GLU A 55 6.12 -24.80 3.69
CA GLU A 55 5.94 -25.09 5.12
C GLU A 55 5.97 -23.80 5.96
N LEU A 56 6.91 -22.90 5.70
CA LEU A 56 6.99 -21.62 6.42
C LEU A 56 5.81 -20.68 6.09
N LEU A 57 5.24 -20.76 4.88
CA LEU A 57 4.03 -20.01 4.54
C LEU A 57 2.82 -20.55 5.30
N ASP A 58 2.73 -21.87 5.41
CA ASP A 58 1.67 -22.57 6.12
C ASP A 58 1.71 -22.31 7.62
N GLU A 59 2.89 -22.34 8.24
CA GLU A 59 3.11 -21.90 9.62
C GLU A 59 2.69 -20.44 9.85
N ARG A 60 2.79 -19.60 8.82
CA ARG A 60 2.35 -18.19 8.86
C ARG A 60 0.86 -18.01 8.56
N GLY A 61 0.12 -19.11 8.36
CA GLY A 61 -1.33 -19.14 8.17
C GLY A 61 -1.79 -18.99 6.71
N ILE A 62 -0.91 -19.24 5.74
CA ILE A 62 -1.25 -19.34 4.32
C ILE A 62 -1.32 -20.81 3.94
N GLU A 63 -2.54 -21.32 3.77
CA GLU A 63 -2.74 -22.74 3.46
C GLU A 63 -2.36 -23.05 1.99
N PRO A 64 -2.04 -24.32 1.65
CA PRO A 64 -1.63 -24.70 0.29
C PRO A 64 -2.62 -24.27 -0.80
N HIS A 65 -3.92 -24.36 -0.52
CA HIS A 65 -4.96 -23.98 -1.48
C HIS A 65 -5.00 -22.45 -1.71
N GLU A 66 -4.73 -21.65 -0.66
CA GLU A 66 -4.65 -20.19 -0.76
C GLU A 66 -3.42 -19.76 -1.54
N TRP A 67 -2.30 -20.45 -1.36
CA TRP A 67 -1.11 -20.27 -2.17
C TRP A 67 -1.39 -20.56 -3.64
N LYS A 68 -2.00 -21.71 -3.96
CA LYS A 68 -2.35 -22.08 -5.34
C LYS A 68 -3.29 -21.05 -5.99
N TRP A 69 -4.25 -20.51 -5.22
CA TRP A 69 -5.14 -19.46 -5.70
C TRP A 69 -4.40 -18.13 -5.94
N ALA A 70 -3.54 -17.70 -5.02
CA ALA A 70 -2.72 -16.51 -5.18
C ALA A 70 -1.75 -16.64 -6.37
N PHE A 71 -1.17 -17.82 -6.57
CA PHE A 71 -0.32 -18.11 -7.72
C PHE A 71 -1.09 -17.98 -9.04
N HIS A 72 -2.27 -18.59 -9.13
CA HIS A 72 -3.13 -18.48 -10.32
C HIS A 72 -3.54 -17.03 -10.60
N GLU A 73 -3.92 -16.27 -9.56
CA GLU A 73 -4.28 -14.86 -9.71
C GLU A 73 -3.08 -14.00 -10.14
N ALA A 74 -1.88 -14.29 -9.64
CA ALA A 74 -0.65 -13.66 -10.06
C ALA A 74 -0.33 -13.92 -11.54
N GLU A 75 -0.40 -15.17 -11.99
CA GLU A 75 -0.24 -15.55 -13.40
C GLU A 75 -1.19 -14.77 -14.31
N ARG A 76 -2.47 -14.74 -13.94
CA ARG A 76 -3.50 -14.01 -14.69
C ARG A 76 -3.18 -12.52 -14.76
N THR A 77 -2.73 -11.93 -13.66
CA THR A 77 -2.43 -10.49 -13.56
C THR A 77 -1.23 -10.10 -14.42
N LEU A 78 -0.19 -10.94 -14.44
CA LEU A 78 1.03 -10.66 -15.20
C LEU A 78 0.86 -10.90 -16.72
N GLY A 79 -0.25 -11.52 -17.13
CA GLY A 79 -0.62 -11.70 -18.54
C GLY A 79 0.42 -12.46 -19.37
N ARG A 80 0.34 -12.34 -20.70
CA ARG A 80 1.29 -12.96 -21.65
C ARG A 80 2.47 -12.02 -21.95
N SER A 81 3.23 -11.67 -20.92
CA SER A 81 4.45 -10.87 -21.10
C SER A 81 5.52 -11.71 -21.80
N SER A 82 6.06 -11.20 -22.91
CA SER A 82 6.94 -11.97 -23.81
C SER A 82 8.42 -11.72 -23.58
N SER A 83 8.74 -10.56 -23.00
CA SER A 83 10.10 -10.15 -22.65
C SER A 83 10.27 -9.90 -21.16
N ASP A 84 11.52 -9.96 -20.70
CA ASP A 84 11.93 -9.65 -19.32
C ASP A 84 11.42 -8.25 -18.90
N LYS A 85 11.65 -7.23 -19.75
CA LYS A 85 11.21 -5.85 -19.49
C LYS A 85 9.70 -5.69 -19.39
N GLU A 86 8.94 -6.38 -20.24
CA GLU A 86 7.48 -6.38 -20.16
C GLU A 86 6.98 -7.03 -18.87
N LEU A 87 7.62 -8.15 -18.49
CA LEU A 87 7.32 -8.87 -17.27
C LEU A 87 7.64 -8.02 -16.02
N GLU A 88 8.80 -7.36 -15.99
CA GLU A 88 9.18 -6.43 -14.93
C GLU A 88 8.14 -5.31 -14.79
N LYS A 89 7.76 -4.68 -15.91
CA LYS A 89 6.74 -3.63 -15.92
C LYS A 89 5.41 -4.14 -15.38
N ALA A 90 4.94 -5.29 -15.84
CA ALA A 90 3.70 -5.90 -15.35
C ALA A 90 3.76 -6.17 -13.85
N LEU A 91 4.87 -6.74 -13.36
CA LEU A 91 5.09 -7.03 -11.94
C LEU A 91 5.08 -5.76 -11.08
N VAL A 92 5.83 -4.73 -11.47
CA VAL A 92 5.91 -3.45 -10.76
C VAL A 92 4.52 -2.79 -10.68
N GLN A 93 3.81 -2.73 -11.79
CA GLN A 93 2.46 -2.15 -11.84
C GLN A 93 1.47 -2.96 -10.99
N ALA A 94 1.55 -4.29 -11.02
CA ALA A 94 0.72 -5.18 -10.21
C ALA A 94 0.98 -4.97 -8.70
N LEU A 95 2.24 -4.98 -8.26
CA LEU A 95 2.62 -4.74 -6.86
C LEU A 95 2.13 -3.37 -6.36
N ILE A 96 2.33 -2.32 -7.16
CA ILE A 96 1.90 -0.96 -6.78
C ILE A 96 0.37 -0.87 -6.71
N SER A 97 -0.34 -1.40 -7.70
CA SER A 97 -1.80 -1.36 -7.75
C SER A 97 -2.43 -2.11 -6.58
N LEU A 98 -1.88 -3.28 -6.24
CA LEU A 98 -2.27 -4.11 -5.11
C LEU A 98 -2.15 -3.35 -3.77
N GLY A 99 -1.08 -2.57 -3.60
CA GLY A 99 -0.81 -1.81 -2.38
C GLY A 99 -1.47 -0.43 -2.29
N ARG A 100 -1.86 0.16 -3.43
CA ARG A 100 -2.26 1.57 -3.55
C ARG A 100 -3.42 1.94 -2.62
N ARG A 101 -4.50 1.15 -2.64
CA ARG A 101 -5.69 1.45 -1.83
C ARG A 101 -5.40 1.43 -0.34
N TYR A 102 -4.58 0.47 0.11
CA TYR A 102 -4.16 0.39 1.51
C TYR A 102 -3.27 1.59 1.87
N ALA A 103 -2.28 1.89 1.04
CA ALA A 103 -1.36 3.01 1.26
C ALA A 103 -2.10 4.36 1.36
N VAL A 104 -3.05 4.63 0.45
CA VAL A 104 -3.88 5.85 0.48
C VAL A 104 -4.69 5.96 1.77
N ARG A 105 -5.34 4.88 2.21
CA ARG A 105 -6.12 4.87 3.47
C ARG A 105 -5.22 5.08 4.68
N ARG A 106 -4.05 4.44 4.71
CA ARG A 106 -3.09 4.59 5.80
C ARG A 106 -2.50 5.99 5.85
N TYR A 107 -2.18 6.56 4.69
CA TYR A 107 -1.76 7.95 4.55
C TYR A 107 -2.85 8.89 5.06
N ALA A 108 -4.10 8.68 4.65
CA ALA A 108 -5.23 9.51 5.06
C ALA A 108 -5.40 9.54 6.58
N LYS A 109 -5.37 8.35 7.22
CA LYS A 109 -5.40 8.22 8.68
C LYS A 109 -4.24 8.94 9.35
N TRP A 110 -3.04 8.83 8.78
CA TRP A 110 -1.82 9.39 9.36
C TRP A 110 -1.75 10.92 9.27
N GLU A 111 -2.28 11.51 8.20
CA GLU A 111 -2.42 12.96 8.01
C GLU A 111 -3.72 13.53 8.60
N LYS A 112 -4.61 12.67 9.14
CA LYS A 112 -5.94 13.03 9.64
C LYS A 112 -6.84 13.69 8.59
N ILE A 113 -6.76 13.25 7.34
CA ILE A 113 -7.63 13.73 6.25
C ILE A 113 -8.82 12.78 6.02
N PRO A 114 -10.00 13.29 5.59
CA PRO A 114 -11.13 12.42 5.24
C PRO A 114 -10.76 11.43 4.13
N VAL A 115 -11.16 10.17 4.30
CA VAL A 115 -10.84 9.11 3.33
C VAL A 115 -11.47 9.38 1.96
N SER A 116 -12.66 9.99 1.93
CA SER A 116 -13.33 10.41 0.68
C SER A 116 -12.49 11.43 -0.08
N SER A 117 -12.06 12.51 0.57
CA SER A 117 -11.17 13.52 -0.03
C SER A 117 -9.84 12.91 -0.50
N ALA A 118 -9.27 12.00 0.29
CA ALA A 118 -8.05 11.30 -0.07
C ALA A 118 -8.22 10.44 -1.33
N GLN A 119 -9.35 9.73 -1.46
CA GLN A 119 -9.68 8.99 -2.68
C GLN A 119 -9.88 9.92 -3.87
N THR A 120 -10.61 11.03 -3.69
CA THR A 120 -10.81 12.04 -4.73
C THR A 120 -9.47 12.59 -5.23
N ALA A 121 -8.52 12.89 -4.35
CA ALA A 121 -7.20 13.37 -4.73
C ALA A 121 -6.41 12.39 -5.63
N THR A 122 -6.74 11.09 -5.62
CA THR A 122 -6.10 10.09 -6.49
C THR A 122 -6.68 10.04 -7.90
N LEU A 123 -7.84 10.66 -8.14
CA LEU A 123 -8.53 10.63 -9.43
C LEU A 123 -7.97 11.68 -10.41
N PRO A 124 -8.11 11.47 -11.73
CA PRO A 124 -7.89 12.52 -12.72
C PRO A 124 -8.73 13.76 -12.37
N MET A 125 -8.12 14.95 -12.40
CA MET A 125 -8.75 16.24 -12.02
C MET A 125 -9.27 16.33 -10.57
N GLY A 126 -9.14 15.29 -9.75
CA GLY A 126 -9.69 15.29 -8.40
C GLY A 126 -9.03 16.32 -7.48
N LEU A 127 -7.71 16.54 -7.61
CA LEU A 127 -7.03 17.61 -6.88
C LEU A 127 -7.50 19.01 -7.32
N VAL A 128 -7.80 19.21 -8.61
CA VAL A 128 -8.34 20.48 -9.12
C VAL A 128 -9.70 20.75 -8.48
N ALA A 129 -10.59 19.77 -8.44
CA ALA A 129 -11.90 19.90 -7.80
C ALA A 129 -11.78 20.21 -6.30
N LEU A 130 -10.87 19.54 -5.59
CA LEU A 130 -10.62 19.78 -4.17
C LEU A 130 -10.05 21.18 -3.90
N LEU A 131 -9.18 21.69 -4.77
CA LEU A 131 -8.66 23.06 -4.67
C LEU A 131 -9.76 24.10 -4.88
N HIS A 132 -10.65 23.90 -5.86
CA HIS A 132 -11.81 24.79 -6.04
C HIS A 132 -12.73 24.76 -4.82
N GLN A 133 -13.07 23.58 -4.32
CA GLN A 133 -13.88 23.43 -3.10
C GLN A 133 -13.22 24.14 -1.91
N PHE A 134 -11.90 23.98 -1.74
CA PHE A 134 -11.14 24.66 -0.71
C PHE A 134 -11.22 26.18 -0.87
N LEU A 135 -10.92 26.72 -2.05
CA LEU A 135 -10.93 28.16 -2.30
C LEU A 135 -12.32 28.77 -2.09
N SER A 136 -13.37 28.13 -2.58
CA SER A 136 -14.76 28.55 -2.33
C SER A 136 -15.08 28.54 -0.83
N GLY A 137 -14.64 27.52 -0.09
CA GLY A 137 -14.79 27.44 1.36
C GLY A 137 -14.01 28.50 2.14
N GLN A 138 -12.91 29.02 1.58
CA GLN A 138 -12.17 30.16 2.13
C GLN A 138 -12.76 31.52 1.75
N GLY A 139 -13.90 31.56 1.03
CA GLY A 139 -14.58 32.79 0.66
C GLY A 139 -14.15 33.40 -0.68
N PHE A 140 -13.32 32.71 -1.47
CA PHE A 140 -12.96 33.13 -2.83
C PHE A 140 -14.09 32.80 -3.81
N LYS A 141 -15.10 33.68 -3.87
CA LYS A 141 -16.35 33.48 -4.64
C LYS A 141 -16.15 33.29 -6.15
N ASN A 142 -15.06 33.82 -6.72
CA ASN A 142 -14.73 33.69 -8.14
C ASN A 142 -13.61 32.66 -8.40
N SER A 143 -13.65 31.51 -7.73
CA SER A 143 -12.60 30.48 -7.83
C SER A 143 -12.35 29.99 -9.26
N GLU A 144 -13.36 30.03 -10.12
CA GLU A 144 -13.25 29.68 -11.55
C GLU A 144 -12.24 30.55 -12.32
N GLN A 145 -12.06 31.82 -11.92
CA GLN A 145 -11.08 32.72 -12.55
C GLN A 145 -9.64 32.22 -12.36
N PHE A 146 -9.39 31.43 -11.31
CA PHE A 146 -8.08 30.85 -11.03
C PHE A 146 -7.88 29.49 -11.70
N ASN A 147 -8.88 28.94 -12.39
CA ASN A 147 -8.80 27.60 -12.99
C ASN A 147 -7.63 27.45 -13.99
N PRO A 148 -7.32 28.42 -14.88
CA PRO A 148 -6.14 28.34 -15.73
C PRO A 148 -4.84 28.27 -14.91
N SER A 149 -4.69 29.13 -13.90
CA SER A 149 -3.50 29.17 -13.03
C SER A 149 -3.34 27.89 -12.20
N ILE A 150 -4.43 27.34 -11.67
CA ILE A 150 -4.43 26.07 -10.93
C ILE A 150 -3.97 24.94 -11.83
N ARG A 151 -4.56 24.81 -13.02
CA ARG A 151 -4.19 23.74 -13.96
C ARG A 151 -2.74 23.86 -14.39
N GLN A 152 -2.30 25.08 -14.72
CA GLN A 152 -0.92 25.36 -15.11
C GLN A 152 0.06 24.99 -13.99
N SER A 153 -0.18 25.43 -12.76
CA SER A 153 0.70 25.13 -11.61
C SER A 153 0.77 23.63 -11.33
N LEU A 154 -0.34 22.89 -11.48
CA LEU A 154 -0.35 21.44 -11.29
C LEU A 154 0.37 20.71 -12.43
N LEU A 155 0.27 21.19 -13.66
CA LEU A 155 1.02 20.66 -14.81
C LEU A 155 2.52 20.89 -14.63
N GLU A 156 2.92 22.11 -14.26
CA GLU A 156 4.31 22.46 -13.94
C GLU A 156 4.86 21.57 -12.82
N ALA A 157 4.13 21.45 -11.71
CA ALA A 157 4.52 20.59 -10.61
C ALA A 157 4.59 19.10 -11.00
N ALA A 158 3.73 18.63 -11.91
CA ALA A 158 3.76 17.27 -12.41
C ALA A 158 4.96 17.00 -13.34
N ALA A 159 5.37 17.99 -14.12
CA ALA A 159 6.45 17.92 -15.11
C ALA A 159 7.86 17.95 -14.49
N LEU A 160 8.00 18.38 -13.23
CA LEU A 160 9.30 18.40 -12.55
C LEU A 160 9.83 16.97 -12.27
N GLU A 161 10.80 16.54 -13.06
CA GLU A 161 11.53 15.29 -12.83
C GLU A 161 12.43 15.38 -11.59
N ASP A 162 12.71 14.24 -10.95
CA ASP A 162 13.57 14.12 -9.75
C ASP A 162 13.17 14.93 -8.50
N VAL A 163 12.02 15.61 -8.54
CA VAL A 163 11.47 16.37 -7.41
C VAL A 163 10.42 15.55 -6.67
N THR A 164 10.58 15.43 -5.35
CA THR A 164 9.64 14.67 -4.51
C THR A 164 8.28 15.34 -4.39
N ALA A 165 7.24 14.56 -4.08
CA ALA A 165 5.87 15.03 -3.88
C ALA A 165 5.79 16.13 -2.81
N TYR A 166 6.65 16.05 -1.80
CA TYR A 166 6.79 17.10 -0.78
C TYR A 166 7.16 18.45 -1.40
N HIS A 167 8.15 18.49 -2.28
CA HIS A 167 8.60 19.73 -2.93
C HIS A 167 7.62 20.21 -3.99
N ARG A 168 7.00 19.29 -4.76
CA ARG A 168 5.92 19.63 -5.70
C ARG A 168 4.72 20.30 -5.00
N THR A 169 4.45 19.88 -3.76
CA THR A 169 3.40 20.49 -2.93
C THR A 169 3.69 21.97 -2.61
N SER A 170 4.95 22.39 -2.55
CA SER A 170 5.30 23.80 -2.32
C SER A 170 4.84 24.72 -3.46
N ILE A 171 4.74 24.22 -4.70
CA ILE A 171 4.18 24.98 -5.82
C ILE A 171 2.70 25.28 -5.58
N VAL A 172 1.94 24.26 -5.14
CA VAL A 172 0.52 24.42 -4.78
C VAL A 172 0.37 25.36 -3.59
N GLN A 173 1.26 25.28 -2.61
CA GLN A 173 1.28 26.19 -1.47
C GLN A 173 1.49 27.64 -1.90
N ASN A 174 2.47 27.89 -2.78
CA ASN A 174 2.75 29.22 -3.30
C ASN A 174 1.56 29.76 -4.09
N LEU A 175 0.94 28.94 -4.94
CA LEU A 175 -0.28 29.31 -5.66
C LEU A 175 -1.41 29.74 -4.72
N ILE A 176 -1.67 28.97 -3.65
CA ILE A 176 -2.69 29.31 -2.65
C ILE A 176 -2.40 30.67 -2.01
N HIS A 177 -1.14 30.94 -1.67
CA HIS A 177 -0.74 32.22 -1.09
C HIS A 177 -0.79 33.38 -2.09
N GLU A 178 -0.47 33.16 -3.35
CA GLU A 178 -0.62 34.15 -4.42
C GLU A 178 -2.07 34.53 -4.65
N ILE A 179 -2.98 33.55 -4.68
CA ILE A 179 -4.42 33.78 -4.79
C ILE A 179 -4.89 34.60 -3.59
N ALA A 180 -4.50 34.20 -2.36
CA ALA A 180 -4.87 34.92 -1.14
C ALA A 180 -4.31 36.35 -1.09
N GLY A 181 -3.11 36.59 -1.63
CA GLY A 181 -2.52 37.94 -1.73
C GLY A 181 -3.25 38.85 -2.72
N LYS A 182 -3.76 38.30 -3.83
CA LYS A 182 -4.49 39.06 -4.86
C LYS A 182 -5.89 39.50 -4.41
N SER A 183 -6.46 38.83 -3.41
CA SER A 183 -7.79 39.12 -2.85
C SER A 183 -7.88 40.37 -1.95
N GLY A 184 -6.78 41.14 -1.80
CA GLY A 184 -6.82 42.43 -1.11
C GLY A 184 -6.95 42.38 0.42
N VAL A 185 -6.80 41.20 1.04
CA VAL A 185 -6.75 41.06 2.50
C VAL A 185 -5.36 41.45 2.98
N SER A 186 -5.28 42.37 3.93
CA SER A 186 -4.05 42.99 4.46
C SER A 186 -3.04 42.01 5.06
N GLN A 187 -3.44 40.77 5.36
CA GLN A 187 -2.54 39.65 5.68
C GLN A 187 -3.03 38.31 5.09
N PRO A 188 -2.33 37.72 4.10
CA PRO A 188 -2.71 36.41 3.51
C PRO A 188 -2.78 35.26 4.52
N ARG A 189 -2.09 35.38 5.67
CA ARG A 189 -2.08 34.38 6.75
C ARG A 189 -3.31 34.45 7.66
N GLU A 190 -4.00 35.58 7.71
CA GLU A 190 -5.24 35.74 8.48
C GLU A 190 -6.47 35.36 7.64
N CYS A 191 -6.33 35.37 6.31
CA CYS A 191 -7.39 35.01 5.36
C CYS A 191 -7.63 33.49 5.24
N LEU A 192 -6.62 32.67 5.52
CA LEU A 192 -6.66 31.22 5.28
C LEU A 192 -6.78 30.46 6.58
N ASP A 193 -7.82 29.63 6.69
CA ASP A 193 -7.94 28.68 7.79
C ASP A 193 -6.75 27.70 7.79
N ARG A 194 -6.09 27.62 8.93
CA ARG A 194 -4.85 26.85 9.10
C ARG A 194 -5.09 25.36 8.92
N GLU A 195 -6.20 24.84 9.44
CA GLU A 195 -6.49 23.41 9.39
C GLU A 195 -6.94 22.96 7.99
N ALA A 196 -7.78 23.74 7.33
CA ALA A 196 -8.20 23.54 5.95
C ALA A 196 -6.99 23.61 5.01
N THR A 197 -6.12 24.61 5.17
CA THR A 197 -4.90 24.72 4.36
C THR A 197 -3.99 23.52 4.57
N ARG A 198 -3.76 23.09 5.81
CA ARG A 198 -2.96 21.90 6.10
C ARG A 198 -3.54 20.64 5.44
N THR A 199 -4.86 20.49 5.51
CA THR A 199 -5.58 19.38 4.87
C THR A 199 -5.39 19.40 3.36
N MET A 200 -5.53 20.56 2.72
CA MET A 200 -5.35 20.75 1.29
C MET A 200 -3.91 20.43 0.85
N LEU A 201 -2.89 20.87 1.60
CA LEU A 201 -1.50 20.54 1.29
C LEU A 201 -1.20 19.04 1.46
N SER A 202 -1.80 18.37 2.45
CA SER A 202 -1.68 16.91 2.57
C SER A 202 -2.36 16.16 1.42
N LEU A 203 -3.49 16.66 0.92
CA LEU A 203 -4.16 16.11 -0.27
C LEU A 203 -3.34 16.34 -1.55
N ALA A 204 -2.74 17.52 -1.72
CA ALA A 204 -1.82 17.80 -2.83
C ALA A 204 -0.58 16.87 -2.79
N ARG A 205 0.00 16.67 -1.60
CA ARG A 205 1.12 15.74 -1.42
C ARG A 205 0.73 14.31 -1.78
N LEU A 206 -0.45 13.86 -1.36
CA LEU A 206 -0.96 12.53 -1.72
C LEU A 206 -1.12 12.41 -3.25
N HIS A 207 -1.70 13.41 -3.91
CA HIS A 207 -1.88 13.41 -5.36
C HIS A 207 -0.54 13.23 -6.08
N PHE A 208 0.46 14.04 -5.75
CA PHE A 208 1.79 13.91 -6.35
C PHE A 208 2.46 12.58 -5.99
N SER A 209 2.29 12.08 -4.77
CA SER A 209 2.84 10.78 -4.37
C SER A 209 2.21 9.61 -5.14
N VAL A 210 0.95 9.73 -5.59
CA VAL A 210 0.30 8.76 -6.47
C VAL A 210 0.86 8.86 -7.89
N LEU A 211 1.13 10.07 -8.38
CA LEU A 211 1.76 10.29 -9.69
C LEU A 211 3.19 9.73 -9.74
N GLU A 212 3.97 9.90 -8.67
CA GLU A 212 5.32 9.33 -8.54
C GLU A 212 5.35 7.80 -8.60
N LEU A 213 4.22 7.13 -8.30
CA LEU A 213 4.10 5.67 -8.38
C LEU A 213 3.56 5.19 -9.74
N LYS A 214 3.43 6.07 -10.73
CA LYS A 214 3.20 5.68 -12.13
C LYS A 214 4.53 5.32 -12.79
N VAL A 215 5.15 4.25 -12.30
CA VAL A 215 6.48 3.78 -12.72
C VAL A 215 6.36 2.41 -13.38
N ASP A 216 7.28 2.16 -14.31
CA ASP A 216 7.28 0.99 -15.17
C ASP A 216 8.46 0.04 -14.92
N SER A 217 9.34 0.33 -13.95
CA SER A 217 10.48 -0.53 -13.62
C SER A 217 10.96 -0.37 -12.17
N PHE A 218 11.66 -1.38 -11.67
CA PHE A 218 12.35 -1.34 -10.38
C PHE A 218 13.47 -0.32 -10.38
N ALA A 219 14.15 -0.11 -11.51
CA ALA A 219 15.17 0.93 -11.64
C ALA A 219 14.59 2.33 -11.37
N HIS A 220 13.39 2.61 -11.89
CA HIS A 220 12.69 3.88 -11.61
C HIS A 220 12.30 3.98 -10.13
N LEU A 221 11.81 2.89 -9.51
CA LEU A 221 11.54 2.85 -8.07
C LEU A 221 12.80 3.11 -7.23
N SER A 222 13.95 2.53 -7.62
CA SER A 222 15.23 2.76 -6.93
C SER A 222 15.67 4.22 -7.03
N LYS A 223 15.51 4.87 -8.20
CA LYS A 223 15.72 6.32 -8.36
C LYS A 223 14.81 7.14 -7.44
N LEU A 224 13.51 6.83 -7.41
CA LEU A 224 12.54 7.50 -6.53
C LEU A 224 12.96 7.38 -5.05
N PHE A 225 13.29 6.17 -4.59
CA PHE A 225 13.70 5.96 -3.19
C PHE A 225 15.01 6.69 -2.86
N THR A 226 15.92 6.77 -3.83
CA THR A 226 17.16 7.53 -3.70
C THR A 226 16.90 9.04 -3.63
N ALA A 227 15.99 9.58 -4.44
CA ALA A 227 15.58 10.99 -4.37
C ALA A 227 15.00 11.33 -2.99
N TYR A 228 14.12 10.48 -2.45
CA TYR A 228 13.59 10.65 -1.09
C TYR A 228 14.67 10.54 0.00
N ARG A 229 15.62 9.60 -0.12
CA ARG A 229 16.75 9.49 0.82
C ARG A 229 17.62 10.75 0.80
N LYS A 230 17.98 11.25 -0.39
CA LYS A 230 18.73 12.50 -0.56
C LYS A 230 17.99 13.69 0.04
N ALA A 231 16.70 13.84 -0.27
CA ALA A 231 15.88 14.93 0.28
C ALA A 231 15.80 14.90 1.81
N ARG A 232 15.63 13.71 2.40
CA ARG A 232 15.64 13.54 3.87
C ARG A 232 17.00 13.85 4.48
N HIS A 233 18.08 13.46 3.81
CA HIS A 233 19.43 13.79 4.25
C HIS A 233 19.61 15.31 4.25
N SER A 234 19.38 15.98 3.13
CA SER A 234 19.51 17.44 3.01
C SER A 234 18.69 18.22 4.05
N GLU A 235 17.45 17.81 4.31
CA GLU A 235 16.60 18.44 5.35
C GLU A 235 17.03 18.09 6.78
N GLY A 236 17.69 16.96 7.00
CA GLY A 236 18.24 16.57 8.29
C GLY A 236 19.45 17.40 8.73
N PHE A 237 20.19 17.97 7.78
CA PHE A 237 21.34 18.86 8.04
C PHE A 237 20.97 20.34 8.12
N ARG A 238 19.75 20.73 7.73
CA ARG A 238 19.28 22.11 7.96
C ARG A 238 19.18 22.32 9.46
N GLN A 239 20.00 23.22 10.01
CA GLN A 239 19.92 23.64 11.40
C GLN A 239 18.47 24.05 11.71
N PHE A 240 18.00 23.66 12.90
CA PHE A 240 16.67 24.00 13.37
C PHE A 240 16.58 25.53 13.42
N ASP A 241 15.90 26.12 12.45
CA ASP A 241 15.63 27.54 12.45
C ASP A 241 14.50 27.77 13.46
N ASP A 242 14.90 27.89 14.74
CA ASP A 242 14.03 28.13 15.90
C ASP A 242 13.30 29.49 15.82
N SER A 243 13.56 30.28 14.77
CA SER A 243 13.25 31.70 14.76
C SER A 243 11.76 32.05 14.67
N LYS A 244 10.83 31.17 14.26
CA LYS A 244 9.42 31.59 14.03
C LYS A 244 8.34 30.50 14.18
N ILE A 245 8.19 29.87 15.34
CA ILE A 245 6.99 29.04 15.60
C ILE A 245 6.39 29.37 16.98
N THR A 246 5.25 30.05 16.99
CA THR A 246 4.34 30.08 18.13
C THR A 246 3.80 28.66 18.36
N GLY A 247 4.44 27.92 19.26
CA GLY A 247 4.07 26.55 19.63
C GLY A 247 5.29 25.67 19.98
N LYS A 248 5.03 24.46 20.51
CA LYS A 248 6.10 23.50 20.82
C LYS A 248 6.82 23.11 19.51
N PRO A 249 8.15 23.28 19.40
CA PRO A 249 8.91 22.86 18.22
C PRO A 249 8.80 21.34 18.08
N ILE A 250 8.19 20.89 16.99
CA ILE A 250 8.14 19.46 16.67
C ILE A 250 9.45 19.12 15.95
N ARG A 251 10.37 18.48 16.69
CA ARG A 251 11.61 17.94 16.13
C ARG A 251 11.30 17.10 14.89
N ASN A 252 12.01 17.35 13.80
CA ASN A 252 11.91 16.59 12.54
C ASN A 252 10.53 16.66 11.85
N TRP A 253 9.71 17.70 12.08
CA TRP A 253 8.40 17.83 11.46
C TRP A 253 8.46 17.76 9.92
N ARG A 254 9.48 18.36 9.30
CA ARG A 254 9.68 18.32 7.83
C ARG A 254 9.99 16.91 7.34
N LEU A 255 10.83 16.18 8.08
CA LEU A 255 11.20 14.80 7.79
C LEU A 255 10.03 13.83 7.91
N ARG A 256 8.98 14.19 8.67
CA ARG A 256 7.77 13.39 8.80
C ARG A 256 7.18 13.11 7.41
N HIS A 257 7.00 14.15 6.60
CA HIS A 257 6.27 14.11 5.33
C HIS A 257 7.14 13.74 4.11
N LEU A 258 8.45 13.63 4.27
CA LEU A 258 9.40 13.24 3.21
C LEU A 258 9.49 11.72 3.08
N ARG A 259 8.40 11.09 2.64
CA ARG A 259 8.37 9.64 2.37
C ARG A 259 7.52 9.36 1.12
N PRO A 260 7.96 8.42 0.26
CA PRO A 260 7.14 7.99 -0.86
C PRO A 260 5.90 7.25 -0.35
N LEU A 261 4.81 7.26 -1.14
CA LEU A 261 3.58 6.57 -0.77
C LEU A 261 3.76 5.06 -0.59
N SER A 262 4.76 4.47 -1.26
CA SER A 262 5.15 3.06 -1.08
C SER A 262 5.52 2.71 0.37
N ALA A 263 5.99 3.66 1.17
CA ALA A 263 6.30 3.45 2.58
C ALA A 263 5.07 3.08 3.43
N PHE A 264 3.86 3.38 2.93
CA PHE A 264 2.60 3.05 3.58
C PHE A 264 1.99 1.73 3.11
N MET A 265 2.57 1.07 2.10
CA MET A 265 2.10 -0.22 1.61
C MET A 265 2.31 -1.35 2.64
N PRO A 266 1.57 -2.47 2.52
CA PRO A 266 1.82 -3.69 3.29
C PRO A 266 3.29 -4.13 3.23
N PHE A 267 3.74 -4.83 4.27
CA PHE A 267 5.12 -5.34 4.34
C PHE A 267 5.43 -6.28 3.19
N SER A 268 4.51 -7.18 2.81
CA SER A 268 4.70 -8.13 1.72
C SER A 268 5.08 -7.43 0.40
N ILE A 269 4.36 -6.36 0.06
CA ILE A 269 4.63 -5.54 -1.14
C ILE A 269 5.94 -4.79 -1.03
N ARG A 270 6.22 -4.16 0.13
CA ARG A 270 7.46 -3.39 0.32
C ARG A 270 8.69 -4.27 0.18
N TYR A 271 8.67 -5.47 0.78
CA TYR A 271 9.77 -6.42 0.64
C TYR A 271 9.87 -7.00 -0.77
N GLY A 272 8.75 -7.25 -1.46
CA GLY A 272 8.76 -7.64 -2.88
C GLY A 272 9.41 -6.58 -3.77
N ILE A 273 9.07 -5.31 -3.57
CA ILE A 273 9.72 -4.19 -4.27
C ILE A 273 11.21 -4.12 -3.93
N GLU A 274 11.59 -4.26 -2.66
CA GLU A 274 13.00 -4.21 -2.25
C GLU A 274 13.81 -5.36 -2.87
N ARG A 275 13.26 -6.58 -2.90
CA ARG A 275 13.91 -7.72 -3.57
C ARG A 275 13.99 -7.52 -5.06
N GLY A 276 12.94 -7.00 -5.70
CA GLY A 276 12.94 -6.68 -7.14
C GLY A 276 14.00 -5.65 -7.51
N ILE A 277 14.15 -4.58 -6.71
CA ILE A 277 15.23 -3.60 -6.89
C ILE A 277 16.60 -4.27 -6.80
N LYS A 278 16.86 -5.07 -5.76
CA LYS A 278 18.14 -5.77 -5.60
C LYS A 278 18.40 -6.78 -6.73
N HIS A 279 17.36 -7.41 -7.26
CA HIS A 279 17.47 -8.36 -8.37
C HIS A 279 17.97 -7.69 -9.65
N ILE A 280 17.40 -6.52 -10.00
CA ILE A 280 17.86 -5.74 -11.15
C ILE A 280 19.23 -5.09 -10.89
N GLU A 281 19.51 -4.63 -9.68
CA GLU A 281 20.83 -4.10 -9.31
C GLU A 281 21.95 -5.16 -9.40
N ALA A 282 21.60 -6.43 -9.24
CA ALA A 282 22.50 -7.57 -9.41
C ALA A 282 22.54 -8.11 -10.86
N ASP A 283 21.89 -7.43 -11.82
CA ASP A 283 21.79 -7.82 -13.23
C ASP A 283 21.27 -9.27 -13.44
N LEU A 284 20.35 -9.69 -12.56
CA LEU A 284 19.73 -11.00 -12.64
C LEU A 284 18.51 -10.95 -13.58
N LYS A 285 18.39 -11.98 -14.42
CA LYS A 285 17.27 -12.13 -15.36
C LYS A 285 15.97 -12.47 -14.60
N LEU A 286 14.91 -11.70 -14.83
CA LEU A 286 13.61 -11.99 -14.24
C LEU A 286 12.92 -13.12 -15.03
N THR A 287 12.78 -14.28 -14.41
CA THR A 287 11.98 -15.38 -14.97
C THR A 287 10.51 -15.22 -14.60
N ARG A 288 9.65 -15.85 -15.41
CA ARG A 288 8.20 -15.85 -15.18
C ARG A 288 7.85 -16.39 -13.79
N ASP A 289 8.43 -17.52 -13.41
CA ASP A 289 8.16 -18.16 -12.12
C ASP A 289 8.49 -17.25 -10.95
N ILE A 290 9.64 -16.55 -10.99
CA ILE A 290 10.05 -15.61 -9.95
C ILE A 290 9.05 -14.44 -9.85
N ALA A 291 8.66 -13.86 -10.98
CA ALA A 291 7.71 -12.74 -11.00
C ALA A 291 6.34 -13.16 -10.45
N THR A 292 5.85 -14.34 -10.84
CA THR A 292 4.60 -14.91 -10.36
C THR A 292 4.66 -15.19 -8.86
N ASN A 293 5.74 -15.80 -8.37
CA ASN A 293 5.93 -16.09 -6.95
C ASN A 293 5.98 -14.81 -6.11
N GLU A 294 6.66 -13.76 -6.57
CA GLU A 294 6.71 -12.47 -5.89
C GLU A 294 5.34 -11.84 -5.74
N LEU A 295 4.56 -11.83 -6.82
CA LEU A 295 3.21 -11.27 -6.81
C LEU A 295 2.25 -12.14 -5.97
N ALA A 296 2.34 -13.46 -6.08
CA ALA A 296 1.54 -14.40 -5.29
C ALA A 296 1.81 -14.22 -3.78
N LEU A 297 3.08 -14.11 -3.39
CA LEU A 297 3.47 -13.84 -2.01
C LEU A 297 2.93 -12.49 -1.51
N ALA A 298 2.96 -11.47 -2.37
CA ALA A 298 2.38 -10.17 -2.06
C ALA A 298 0.86 -10.25 -1.81
N GLN A 299 0.13 -11.00 -2.66
CA GLN A 299 -1.30 -11.25 -2.54
C GLN A 299 -1.65 -12.06 -1.29
N ALA A 300 -0.94 -13.15 -1.03
CA ALA A 300 -1.11 -13.97 0.16
C ALA A 300 -0.88 -13.17 1.45
N GLY A 301 0.14 -12.30 1.47
CA GLY A 301 0.35 -11.38 2.59
C GLY A 301 -0.83 -10.43 2.85
N ILE A 302 -1.60 -10.06 1.83
CA ILE A 302 -2.81 -9.24 2.00
C ILE A 302 -3.98 -10.08 2.52
N LEU A 303 -4.11 -11.33 2.09
CA LEU A 303 -5.10 -12.27 2.61
C LEU A 303 -4.88 -12.48 4.11
N LEU A 304 -3.64 -12.70 4.55
CA LEU A 304 -3.27 -12.80 5.96
C LEU A 304 -3.74 -11.58 6.75
N MET A 305 -3.43 -10.37 6.27
CA MET A 305 -3.85 -9.14 6.94
C MET A 305 -5.37 -9.03 7.09
N ARG A 306 -6.16 -9.56 6.14
CA ARG A 306 -7.62 -9.59 6.25
C ARG A 306 -8.06 -10.57 7.34
N LYS A 307 -7.51 -11.79 7.35
CA LYS A 307 -7.81 -12.81 8.38
C LYS A 307 -7.55 -12.28 9.78
N THR A 308 -6.41 -11.65 10.02
CA THR A 308 -6.07 -11.10 11.34
C THR A 308 -7.07 -10.03 11.80
N VAL A 309 -7.54 -9.16 10.89
CA VAL A 309 -8.55 -8.14 11.21
C VAL A 309 -9.89 -8.78 11.58
N TYR A 310 -10.32 -9.83 10.87
CA TYR A 310 -11.56 -10.54 11.19
C TYR A 310 -11.48 -11.26 12.54
N TRP A 311 -10.35 -11.88 12.86
CA TRP A 311 -10.14 -12.55 14.14
C TRP A 311 -10.27 -11.57 15.32
N TYR A 312 -9.56 -10.44 15.27
CA TYR A 312 -9.66 -9.41 16.31
C TYR A 312 -11.06 -8.75 16.39
N ALA A 313 -11.76 -8.61 15.27
CA ALA A 313 -13.13 -8.08 15.27
C ALA A 313 -14.13 -9.07 15.90
N GLY A 314 -14.02 -10.36 15.58
CA GLY A 314 -14.86 -11.41 16.15
C GLY A 314 -14.61 -11.64 17.63
N GLU A 315 -13.37 -11.51 18.10
CA GLU A 315 -13.03 -11.61 19.52
C GLU A 315 -13.51 -10.39 20.32
N ARG A 316 -13.43 -9.18 19.74
CA ARG A 316 -14.06 -7.99 20.33
C ARG A 316 -15.57 -8.07 20.43
N MET A 317 -16.24 -8.70 19.46
CA MET A 317 -17.69 -8.91 19.55
C MET A 317 -18.05 -9.95 20.61
N ARG A 318 -17.27 -11.04 20.72
CA ARG A 318 -17.46 -12.06 21.77
C ARG A 318 -17.21 -11.52 23.17
N ASN A 319 -16.23 -10.62 23.35
CA ASN A 319 -15.95 -9.97 24.63
C ASN A 319 -16.90 -8.81 24.99
N LYS A 320 -17.74 -8.35 24.05
CA LYS A 320 -18.84 -7.40 24.32
C LYS A 320 -20.18 -8.07 24.58
N ALA A 321 -20.30 -9.36 24.25
CA ALA A 321 -21.49 -10.17 24.48
C ALA A 321 -21.43 -10.98 25.79
N ARG A 322 -20.34 -10.82 26.55
CA ARG A 322 -20.17 -11.26 27.94
C ARG A 322 -20.21 -10.03 28.83
#